data_AF-A0A2A6F5V3-F1
#
_entry.id   AF-A0A2A6F5V3-F1
#
_cell.length_a   1.000
_cell.length_b   1.000
_cell.length_c   1.000
_cell.angle_alpha   90.00
_cell.angle_beta   90.00
_cell.angle_gamma   90.00
#
_symmetry.space_group_name_H-M   'P 1'
#
loop_
_entity.id
_entity.type
_entity.pdbx_description
1 polymer ?
#
loop_
_entity_poly.entity_id
_entity_poly.type
_entity_poly.pdbx_seq_one_letter_code
_entity_poly.pdbx_strand_id
1 'polypeptide(L)'
;IIPDGCMLRPSYPAAVVAGNVETSQHVTNALFGAMGALSNSQGTMNNLTFGNNIYQYYETICSGSPAGQMNDGRGFAGTSGVHVHMTNSRLTDPEILELRFPVLLEDFHIREGSGGKGRWSAGDGTKRTIRFLERMECAILASHRSRPPQGLDGGGDGEAGSTETRRNNGTIEVLKACDQTVLEVGEAVIVTTPTAGGYRSNVAANL
;
A
#
# COMPACT_ATOMS: atom_id res chain seq x y z
N ILE A 1 2.13 -24.65 -11.67
CA ILE A 1 3.51 -24.95 -12.15
C ILE A 1 4.30 -23.65 -12.04
N ILE A 2 5.50 -23.65 -11.45
CA ILE A 2 6.37 -22.46 -11.34
C ILE A 2 7.59 -22.67 -12.25
N PRO A 3 7.66 -22.01 -13.42
CA PRO A 3 8.77 -22.17 -14.35
C PRO A 3 10.13 -21.74 -13.77
N ASP A 4 11.20 -22.35 -14.25
CA ASP A 4 12.57 -21.92 -13.93
C ASP A 4 12.87 -20.50 -14.45
N GLY A 5 13.57 -19.71 -13.63
CA GLY A 5 14.02 -18.36 -13.99
C GLY A 5 12.92 -17.29 -13.97
N CYS A 6 11.68 -17.63 -13.61
CA CYS A 6 10.60 -16.63 -13.48
C CYS A 6 10.70 -15.85 -12.16
N MET A 7 9.90 -14.80 -12.02
CA MET A 7 9.87 -13.94 -10.81
C MET A 7 9.68 -14.73 -9.50
N LEU A 8 8.94 -15.85 -9.55
CA LEU A 8 8.67 -16.71 -8.39
C LEU A 8 9.71 -17.81 -8.18
N ARG A 9 10.65 -17.99 -9.11
CA ARG A 9 11.77 -18.94 -9.03
C ARG A 9 13.03 -18.30 -9.64
N PRO A 10 13.53 -17.23 -9.02
CA PRO A 10 14.72 -16.55 -9.51
C PRO A 10 15.93 -17.48 -9.42
N SER A 11 16.83 -17.37 -10.38
CA SER A 11 18.13 -18.05 -10.36
C SER A 11 19.22 -17.07 -9.95
N TYR A 12 20.18 -17.52 -9.13
CA TYR A 12 21.36 -16.73 -8.82
C TYR A 12 22.03 -16.23 -10.12
N PRO A 13 22.46 -14.95 -10.23
CA PRO A 13 22.55 -13.92 -9.20
C PRO A 13 21.38 -12.91 -9.17
N ALA A 14 20.18 -13.28 -9.63
CA ALA A 14 19.03 -12.36 -9.65
C ALA A 14 18.72 -11.81 -8.24
N ALA A 15 18.42 -10.52 -8.16
CA ALA A 15 18.03 -9.87 -6.92
C ALA A 15 16.65 -10.33 -6.45
N VAL A 16 16.52 -10.67 -5.16
CA VAL A 16 15.29 -11.25 -4.57
C VAL A 16 14.72 -10.42 -3.41
N VAL A 17 15.12 -9.16 -3.31
CA VAL A 17 14.58 -8.25 -2.29
C VAL A 17 13.08 -8.06 -2.48
N ALA A 18 12.38 -7.77 -1.39
CA ALA A 18 10.96 -7.43 -1.40
C ALA A 18 9.99 -8.56 -1.81
N GLY A 19 10.40 -9.81 -1.60
CA GLY A 19 9.53 -10.98 -1.81
C GLY A 19 8.21 -10.89 -1.05
N ASN A 20 8.23 -10.59 0.25
CA ASN A 20 7.00 -10.51 1.05
C ASN A 20 6.19 -9.25 0.77
N VAL A 21 6.86 -8.10 0.70
CA VAL A 21 6.20 -6.78 0.67
C VAL A 21 5.54 -6.46 -0.67
N GLU A 22 6.03 -7.03 -1.78
CA GLU A 22 5.45 -6.84 -3.11
C GLU A 22 5.02 -8.17 -3.75
N THR A 23 5.97 -9.07 -4.02
CA THR A 23 5.69 -10.25 -4.88
C THR A 23 4.63 -11.16 -4.28
N SER A 24 4.73 -11.43 -2.97
CA SER A 24 3.79 -12.31 -2.27
C SER A 24 2.40 -11.68 -2.16
N GLN A 25 2.30 -10.35 -2.01
CA GLN A 25 1.03 -9.63 -2.04
C GLN A 25 0.30 -9.85 -3.39
N HIS A 26 1.03 -9.72 -4.50
CA HIS A 26 0.47 -9.97 -5.84
C HIS A 26 0.10 -11.43 -6.08
N VAL A 27 0.90 -12.38 -5.59
CA VAL A 27 0.56 -13.81 -5.66
C VAL A 27 -0.72 -14.10 -4.89
N THR A 28 -0.87 -13.53 -3.69
CA THR A 28 -2.09 -13.68 -2.90
C THR A 28 -3.31 -13.07 -3.60
N ASN A 29 -3.19 -11.86 -4.16
CA ASN A 29 -4.24 -11.24 -4.99
C ASN A 29 -4.64 -12.15 -6.16
N ALA A 30 -3.67 -12.69 -6.90
CA ALA A 30 -3.92 -13.57 -8.04
C ALA A 30 -4.68 -14.84 -7.65
N LEU A 31 -4.32 -15.46 -6.52
CA LEU A 31 -4.99 -16.66 -6.02
C LEU A 31 -6.45 -16.38 -5.62
N PHE A 32 -6.70 -15.31 -4.86
CA PHE A 32 -8.06 -14.97 -4.45
C PHE A 32 -8.93 -14.50 -5.61
N GLY A 33 -8.36 -13.73 -6.55
CA GLY A 33 -9.02 -13.29 -7.76
C GLY A 33 -9.40 -14.48 -8.65
N ALA A 34 -8.50 -15.46 -8.83
CA ALA A 34 -8.78 -16.67 -9.61
C ALA A 34 -9.89 -17.53 -9.00
N MET A 35 -10.03 -17.51 -7.67
CA MET A 35 -11.11 -18.20 -6.94
C MET A 35 -12.42 -17.40 -6.90
N GLY A 36 -12.44 -16.16 -7.39
CA GLY A 36 -13.59 -15.27 -7.26
C GLY A 36 -13.97 -14.99 -5.79
N ALA A 37 -13.00 -15.06 -4.88
CA ALA A 37 -13.25 -14.94 -3.45
C ALA A 37 -13.14 -13.49 -2.95
N LEU A 38 -12.10 -12.77 -3.38
CA LEU A 38 -11.82 -11.38 -2.98
C LEU A 38 -11.48 -10.54 -4.21
N SER A 39 -11.84 -9.26 -4.18
CA SER A 39 -11.24 -8.25 -5.05
C SER A 39 -9.74 -8.09 -4.75
N ASN A 40 -9.01 -7.43 -5.65
CA ASN A 40 -7.59 -7.18 -5.42
C ASN A 40 -7.41 -6.22 -4.24
N SER A 41 -6.56 -6.59 -3.29
CA SER A 41 -6.09 -5.68 -2.24
C SER A 41 -5.05 -4.69 -2.79
N GLN A 42 -4.55 -3.82 -1.92
CA GLN A 42 -3.51 -2.84 -2.24
C GLN A 42 -2.24 -3.42 -2.91
N GLY A 43 -1.97 -4.73 -2.83
CA GLY A 43 -0.91 -5.39 -3.61
C GLY A 43 0.53 -4.97 -3.26
N THR A 44 0.69 -4.19 -2.20
CA THR A 44 1.97 -3.69 -1.68
C THR A 44 1.84 -3.47 -0.17
N MET A 45 2.95 -3.45 0.55
CA MET A 45 2.98 -2.98 1.93
C MET A 45 3.38 -1.51 2.08
N ASN A 46 3.53 -0.77 0.96
CA ASN A 46 4.03 0.61 0.91
C ASN A 46 5.28 0.77 1.77
N ASN A 47 6.32 0.03 1.40
CA ASN A 47 7.51 -0.13 2.22
C ASN A 47 8.34 1.16 2.21
N LEU A 48 8.25 1.92 3.30
CA LEU A 48 8.95 3.17 3.48
C LEU A 48 10.17 2.95 4.36
N THR A 49 11.32 3.36 3.86
CA THR A 49 12.57 3.34 4.62
C THR A 49 13.21 4.71 4.59
N PHE A 50 13.83 5.10 5.68
CA PHE A 50 14.67 6.29 5.70
C PHE A 50 15.79 6.16 6.73
N GLY A 51 16.84 6.96 6.57
CA GLY A 51 17.95 6.93 7.50
C GLY A 51 19.11 7.82 7.11
N ASN A 52 20.14 7.76 7.95
CA ASN A 52 21.44 8.38 7.74
C ASN A 52 22.51 7.51 8.44
N ASN A 53 23.71 8.05 8.69
CA ASN A 53 24.79 7.30 9.34
C ASN A 53 24.48 6.86 10.79
N ILE A 54 23.44 7.39 11.41
CA ILE A 54 23.07 7.15 12.81
C ILE A 54 21.74 6.40 12.91
N TYR A 55 20.78 6.74 12.05
CA TYR A 55 19.41 6.23 12.11
C TYR A 55 19.06 5.32 10.94
N GLN A 56 18.26 4.29 11.21
CA GLN A 56 17.67 3.44 10.19
C GLN A 56 16.22 3.11 10.59
N TYR A 57 15.28 3.51 9.74
CA TYR A 57 13.86 3.27 9.90
C TYR A 57 13.31 2.42 8.75
N TYR A 58 12.36 1.55 9.10
CA TYR A 58 11.64 0.69 8.17
C TYR A 58 10.20 0.57 8.64
N GLU A 59 9.25 0.88 7.77
CA GLU A 59 7.82 0.74 8.06
C GLU A 59 7.05 0.26 6.82
N THR A 60 6.08 -0.61 7.08
CA THR A 60 5.00 -0.93 6.15
C THR A 60 3.79 -0.09 6.49
N ILE A 61 3.17 0.56 5.51
CA ILE A 61 2.00 1.44 5.72
C ILE A 61 0.73 0.73 5.26
N CYS A 62 -0.26 0.65 6.16
CA CYS A 62 -1.54 -0.01 5.92
C CYS A 62 -2.46 0.78 4.98
N SER A 63 -3.40 0.08 4.36
CA SER A 63 -4.49 0.64 3.56
C SER A 63 -5.80 0.00 4.00
N GLY A 64 -6.78 -0.17 3.13
CA GLY A 64 -8.00 -0.92 3.39
C GLY A 64 -7.94 -2.36 2.90
N SER A 65 -8.72 -3.24 3.54
CA SER A 65 -8.88 -4.62 3.10
C SER A 65 -9.80 -4.72 1.87
N PRO A 66 -9.66 -5.77 1.04
CA PRO A 66 -10.59 -6.02 -0.05
C PRO A 66 -11.98 -6.39 0.46
N ALA A 67 -12.96 -6.22 -0.42
CA ALA A 67 -14.29 -6.79 -0.28
C ALA A 67 -14.35 -8.15 -0.99
N GLY A 68 -15.32 -8.99 -0.64
CA GLY A 68 -15.42 -10.30 -1.25
C GLY A 68 -16.56 -11.14 -0.69
N GLN A 69 -16.39 -12.45 -0.75
CA GLN A 69 -17.35 -13.42 -0.23
C GLN A 69 -16.69 -14.52 0.58
N MET A 70 -17.44 -15.04 1.54
CA MET A 70 -17.11 -16.24 2.30
C MET A 70 -17.41 -17.51 1.49
N ASN A 71 -16.94 -18.66 1.98
CA ASN A 71 -17.19 -19.96 1.35
C ASN A 71 -18.68 -20.34 1.29
N ASP A 72 -19.52 -19.77 2.16
CA ASP A 72 -20.98 -19.94 2.17
C ASP A 72 -21.69 -19.02 1.15
N GLY A 73 -20.94 -18.22 0.38
CA GLY A 73 -21.45 -17.27 -0.61
C GLY A 73 -21.86 -15.91 -0.04
N ARG A 74 -21.78 -15.70 1.27
CA ARG A 74 -22.09 -14.42 1.91
C ARG A 74 -21.03 -13.37 1.59
N GLY A 75 -21.43 -12.26 0.98
CA GLY A 75 -20.54 -11.15 0.72
C GLY A 75 -20.22 -10.32 1.98
N PHE A 76 -19.08 -9.64 1.96
CA PHE A 76 -18.62 -8.77 3.04
C PHE A 76 -17.84 -7.56 2.50
N ALA A 77 -17.94 -6.45 3.24
CA ALA A 77 -17.20 -5.22 2.97
C ALA A 77 -15.81 -5.26 3.60
N GLY A 78 -14.89 -4.48 3.04
CA GLY A 78 -13.55 -4.32 3.58
C GLY A 78 -13.50 -3.43 4.83
N THR A 79 -12.41 -3.55 5.59
CA THR A 79 -12.10 -2.73 6.76
C THR A 79 -11.03 -1.70 6.39
N SER A 80 -11.20 -0.44 6.77
CA SER A 80 -10.26 0.65 6.48
C SER A 80 -9.02 0.61 7.40
N GLY A 81 -7.87 1.05 6.89
CA GLY A 81 -6.66 1.26 7.71
C GLY A 81 -6.04 0.00 8.35
N VAL A 82 -6.19 -1.17 7.73
CA VAL A 82 -5.66 -2.46 8.22
C VAL A 82 -4.60 -3.06 7.30
N HIS A 83 -3.68 -3.78 7.91
CA HIS A 83 -2.73 -4.63 7.18
C HIS A 83 -3.40 -5.93 6.73
N VAL A 84 -3.15 -6.34 5.49
CA VAL A 84 -3.74 -7.55 4.89
C VAL A 84 -2.71 -8.47 4.27
N HIS A 85 -3.16 -9.70 4.02
CA HIS A 85 -2.41 -10.79 3.39
C HIS A 85 -1.08 -11.07 4.08
N MET A 86 0.03 -10.73 3.44
CA MET A 86 1.37 -11.17 3.83
C MET A 86 2.00 -10.31 4.94
N THR A 87 1.19 -9.49 5.61
CA THR A 87 1.68 -8.50 6.58
C THR A 87 1.50 -9.01 8.01
N ASN A 88 2.52 -8.85 8.86
CA ASN A 88 2.55 -9.24 10.27
C ASN A 88 3.09 -8.08 11.15
N SER A 89 2.81 -6.85 10.77
CA SER A 89 3.27 -5.66 11.46
C SER A 89 2.10 -4.90 12.05
N ARG A 90 2.39 -4.20 13.14
CA ARG A 90 1.58 -3.09 13.65
C ARG A 90 2.28 -1.80 13.28
N LEU A 91 1.50 -0.74 13.15
CA LEU A 91 2.03 0.61 13.02
C LEU A 91 2.88 0.96 14.24
N THR A 92 3.97 1.71 14.04
CA THR A 92 4.71 2.31 15.15
C THR A 92 3.90 3.48 15.71
N ASP A 93 3.74 3.52 17.04
CA ASP A 93 3.08 4.65 17.71
C ASP A 93 3.77 5.97 17.37
N PRO A 94 3.02 7.05 17.03
CA PRO A 94 3.61 8.33 16.66
C PRO A 94 4.62 8.86 17.68
N GLU A 95 4.31 8.79 18.97
CA GLU A 95 5.20 9.23 20.04
C GLU A 95 6.52 8.44 20.07
N ILE A 96 6.48 7.14 19.77
CA ILE A 96 7.68 6.30 19.72
C ILE A 96 8.50 6.60 18.47
N LEU A 97 7.86 6.87 17.33
CA LEU A 97 8.51 7.30 16.10
C LEU A 97 9.28 8.60 16.33
N GLU A 98 8.61 9.62 16.85
CA GLU A 98 9.18 10.97 17.05
C GLU A 98 10.22 11.01 18.17
N LEU A 99 10.10 10.14 19.18
CA LEU A 99 11.09 10.02 20.24
C LEU A 99 12.39 9.37 19.75
N ARG A 100 12.29 8.38 18.84
CA ARG A 100 13.44 7.57 18.42
C ARG A 100 14.14 8.09 17.17
N PHE A 101 13.43 8.84 16.34
CA PHE A 101 13.92 9.32 15.06
C PHE A 101 13.68 10.83 14.95
N PRO A 102 14.62 11.60 14.36
CA PRO A 102 14.49 13.03 14.16
C PRO A 102 13.51 13.35 13.01
N VAL A 103 12.24 13.01 13.23
CA VAL A 103 11.11 13.25 12.32
C VAL A 103 9.89 13.69 13.12
N LEU A 104 8.93 14.31 12.44
CA LEU A 104 7.61 14.63 12.98
C LEU A 104 6.53 14.00 12.10
N LEU A 105 5.56 13.31 12.68
CA LEU A 105 4.38 12.86 11.98
C LEU A 105 3.37 14.00 11.89
N GLU A 106 3.34 14.71 10.77
CA GLU A 106 2.45 15.87 10.60
C GLU A 106 0.99 15.48 10.42
N ASP A 107 0.73 14.36 9.74
CA ASP A 107 -0.60 13.90 9.41
C ASP A 107 -0.60 12.38 9.22
N PHE A 108 -1.61 11.72 9.79
CA PHE A 108 -1.91 10.32 9.50
C PHE A 108 -3.40 10.05 9.69
N HIS A 109 -4.11 9.82 8.59
CA HIS A 109 -5.56 9.60 8.62
C HIS A 109 -6.02 8.56 7.61
N ILE A 110 -7.23 8.04 7.84
CA ILE A 110 -7.96 7.21 6.87
C ILE A 110 -8.55 8.14 5.80
N ARG A 111 -8.32 7.80 4.53
CA ARG A 111 -8.85 8.53 3.37
C ARG A 111 -10.29 8.09 3.10
N GLU A 112 -11.24 8.60 3.87
CA GLU A 112 -12.64 8.19 3.79
C GLU A 112 -13.19 8.18 2.36
N GLY A 113 -13.86 7.10 1.98
CA GLY A 113 -14.45 6.93 0.67
C GLY A 113 -13.48 6.53 -0.45
N SER A 114 -12.18 6.34 -0.18
CA SER A 114 -11.18 5.94 -1.19
C SER A 114 -11.23 4.46 -1.60
N GLY A 115 -11.88 3.59 -0.84
CA GLY A 115 -12.03 2.16 -1.17
C GLY A 115 -12.93 1.94 -2.37
N GLY A 116 -12.58 0.94 -3.22
CA GLY A 116 -13.36 0.59 -4.41
C GLY A 116 -14.81 0.27 -4.08
N LYS A 117 -15.73 0.74 -4.92
CA LYS A 117 -17.18 0.71 -4.65
C LYS A 117 -17.84 -0.51 -5.24
N GLY A 118 -18.80 -1.07 -4.52
CA GLY A 118 -19.64 -2.18 -4.97
C GLY A 118 -20.76 -2.41 -3.98
N ARG A 119 -21.54 -3.47 -4.18
CA ARG A 119 -22.54 -3.93 -3.19
C ARG A 119 -21.87 -4.10 -1.83
N TRP A 120 -20.65 -4.60 -1.86
CA TRP A 120 -19.73 -4.53 -0.74
C TRP A 120 -18.52 -3.70 -1.15
N SER A 121 -18.32 -2.57 -0.49
CA SER A 121 -17.18 -1.68 -0.76
C SER A 121 -15.94 -2.18 -0.04
N ALA A 122 -14.78 -1.95 -0.64
CA ALA A 122 -13.49 -2.17 0.01
C ALA A 122 -13.27 -1.17 1.15
N GLY A 123 -12.33 -1.51 2.02
CA GLY A 123 -11.85 -0.58 3.04
C GLY A 123 -11.10 0.59 2.42
N ASP A 124 -11.15 1.72 3.10
CA ASP A 124 -10.43 2.93 2.70
C ASP A 124 -8.94 2.86 3.04
N GLY A 125 -8.13 3.54 2.23
CA GLY A 125 -6.69 3.64 2.43
C GLY A 125 -6.30 4.68 3.47
N THR A 126 -4.99 4.91 3.59
CA THR A 126 -4.43 5.93 4.50
C THR A 126 -3.60 6.96 3.74
N LYS A 127 -3.41 8.13 4.36
CA LYS A 127 -2.43 9.13 3.95
C LYS A 127 -1.55 9.45 5.14
N ARG A 128 -0.24 9.44 4.95
CA ARG A 128 0.77 9.66 6.00
C ARG A 128 1.79 10.69 5.55
N THR A 129 2.02 11.73 6.35
CA THR A 129 3.00 12.80 6.09
C THR A 129 4.03 12.84 7.20
N ILE A 130 5.31 12.62 6.85
CA ILE A 130 6.42 12.63 7.80
C ILE A 130 7.40 13.72 7.39
N ARG A 131 7.61 14.72 8.26
CA ARG A 131 8.59 15.78 8.08
C ARG A 131 9.91 15.44 8.76
N PHE A 132 11.01 15.72 8.09
CA PHE A 132 12.35 15.39 8.56
C PHE A 132 12.95 16.55 9.34
N LEU A 133 13.56 16.24 10.48
CA LEU A 133 14.28 17.19 11.35
C LEU A 133 15.81 17.08 11.19
N GLU A 134 16.27 16.06 10.48
CA GLU A 134 17.64 15.88 10.01
C GLU A 134 17.64 15.47 8.54
N ARG A 135 18.73 15.76 7.83
CA ARG A 135 18.91 15.29 6.45
C ARG A 135 18.98 13.76 6.42
N MET A 136 18.13 13.14 5.60
CA MET A 136 18.03 11.68 5.49
C MET A 136 17.84 11.21 4.05
N GLU A 137 18.36 10.03 3.76
CA GLU A 137 17.98 9.27 2.57
C GLU A 137 16.63 8.60 2.84
N CYS A 138 15.72 8.66 1.87
CA CYS A 138 14.39 8.10 1.95
C CYS A 138 14.14 7.27 0.69
N ALA A 139 13.69 6.03 0.87
CA ALA A 139 13.36 5.13 -0.23
C ALA A 139 11.97 4.53 -0.04
N ILE A 140 11.25 4.42 -1.15
CA ILE A 140 9.94 3.79 -1.23
C ILE A 140 10.04 2.58 -2.15
N LEU A 141 9.47 1.47 -1.69
CA LEU A 141 9.16 0.34 -2.53
C LEU A 141 7.69 0.00 -2.41
N ALA A 142 6.98 0.17 -3.50
CA ALA A 142 5.55 0.00 -3.58
C ALA A 142 5.08 -0.40 -4.99
N SER A 143 3.83 -0.84 -5.07
CA SER A 143 3.12 -1.15 -6.32
C SER A 143 1.91 -0.23 -6.52
N HIS A 144 1.13 -0.49 -7.58
CA HIS A 144 -0.14 0.19 -7.84
C HIS A 144 -0.05 1.73 -7.91
N ARG A 145 1.05 2.24 -8.50
CA ARG A 145 1.21 3.67 -8.83
C ARG A 145 0.64 4.04 -10.20
N SER A 146 0.58 3.09 -11.13
CA SER A 146 0.08 3.29 -12.50
C SER A 146 -1.25 2.58 -12.79
N ARG A 147 -1.62 1.57 -12.01
CA ARG A 147 -2.86 0.81 -12.17
C ARG A 147 -3.49 0.54 -10.80
N PRO A 148 -4.78 0.88 -10.61
CA PRO A 148 -5.45 0.61 -9.34
C PRO A 148 -5.64 -0.90 -9.13
N PRO A 149 -5.76 -1.35 -7.87
CA PRO A 149 -6.29 -2.67 -7.56
C PRO A 149 -7.71 -2.84 -8.11
N GLN A 150 -7.93 -3.96 -8.80
CA GLN A 150 -9.17 -4.21 -9.51
C GLN A 150 -10.30 -4.71 -8.60
N GLY A 151 -11.52 -4.30 -8.92
CA GLY A 151 -12.74 -4.87 -8.34
C GLY A 151 -13.01 -6.29 -8.83
N LEU A 152 -14.03 -6.93 -8.25
CA LEU A 152 -14.44 -8.29 -8.61
C LEU A 152 -15.97 -8.37 -8.83
N ASP A 153 -16.39 -9.21 -9.78
CA ASP A 153 -17.79 -9.49 -10.12
C ASP A 153 -18.63 -8.22 -10.42
N GLY A 154 -18.02 -7.24 -11.08
CA GLY A 154 -18.64 -5.94 -11.38
C GLY A 154 -18.56 -4.91 -10.24
N GLY A 155 -17.83 -5.21 -9.17
CA GLY A 155 -17.35 -4.18 -8.25
C GLY A 155 -16.34 -3.25 -8.94
N GLY A 156 -16.34 -1.98 -8.56
CA GLY A 156 -15.44 -0.97 -9.07
C GLY A 156 -14.02 -1.11 -8.52
N ASP A 157 -13.05 -0.66 -9.30
CA ASP A 157 -11.64 -0.62 -8.90
C ASP A 157 -11.42 0.31 -7.70
N GLY A 158 -10.33 0.08 -6.98
CA GLY A 158 -9.83 1.01 -5.98
C GLY A 158 -9.10 2.19 -6.63
N GLU A 159 -8.26 2.85 -5.84
CA GLU A 159 -7.43 3.97 -6.25
C GLU A 159 -5.97 3.55 -6.34
N ALA A 160 -5.24 4.17 -7.28
CA ALA A 160 -3.80 4.09 -7.31
C ALA A 160 -3.19 4.89 -6.15
N GLY A 161 -2.07 4.42 -5.62
CA GLY A 161 -1.31 5.12 -4.60
C GLY A 161 -0.37 6.17 -5.19
N SER A 162 0.13 7.07 -4.35
CA SER A 162 1.19 8.01 -4.70
C SER A 162 2.23 8.11 -3.58
N THR A 163 3.44 8.51 -3.94
CA THR A 163 4.45 8.90 -2.98
C THR A 163 5.05 10.20 -3.44
N GLU A 164 4.99 11.20 -2.59
CA GLU A 164 5.32 12.58 -2.90
C GLU A 164 6.33 13.09 -1.88
N THR A 165 7.22 13.99 -2.29
CA THR A 165 8.07 14.74 -1.38
C THR A 165 7.78 16.23 -1.49
N ARG A 166 7.48 16.85 -0.35
CA ARG A 166 7.30 18.29 -0.21
C ARG A 166 8.63 18.94 0.13
N ARG A 167 9.16 19.71 -0.82
CA ARG A 167 10.41 20.46 -0.70
C ARG A 167 10.23 21.74 0.11
N ASN A 168 11.33 22.28 0.64
CA ASN A 168 11.32 23.52 1.41
C ASN A 168 10.84 24.74 0.62
N ASN A 169 11.01 24.73 -0.71
CA ASN A 169 10.48 25.77 -1.59
C ASN A 169 8.98 25.58 -1.95
N GLY A 170 8.31 24.59 -1.37
CA GLY A 170 6.92 24.25 -1.63
C GLY A 170 6.69 23.33 -2.82
N THR A 171 7.73 22.96 -3.58
CA THR A 171 7.60 22.03 -4.72
C THR A 171 7.20 20.64 -4.24
N ILE A 172 6.30 19.99 -4.99
CA ILE A 172 5.96 18.58 -4.81
C ILE A 172 6.64 17.77 -5.91
N GLU A 173 7.47 16.81 -5.52
CA GLU A 173 8.05 15.82 -6.42
C GLU A 173 7.38 14.46 -6.21
N VAL A 174 7.00 13.79 -7.29
CA VAL A 174 6.36 12.47 -7.23
C VAL A 174 7.41 11.40 -7.48
N LEU A 175 7.56 10.49 -6.51
CA LEU A 175 8.46 9.35 -6.61
C LEU A 175 7.83 8.22 -7.42
N LYS A 176 8.68 7.46 -8.12
CA LYS A 176 8.26 6.21 -8.77
C LYS A 176 7.95 5.13 -7.73
N ALA A 177 7.40 4.01 -8.20
CA ALA A 177 7.00 2.89 -7.36
C ALA A 177 8.18 2.25 -6.59
N CYS A 178 9.37 2.20 -7.21
CA CYS A 178 10.63 1.85 -6.58
C CYS A 178 11.58 3.02 -6.82
N ASP A 179 11.78 3.85 -5.80
CA ASP A 179 12.53 5.09 -5.95
C ASP A 179 13.16 5.54 -4.63
N GLN A 180 14.10 6.46 -4.73
CA GLN A 180 14.76 7.05 -3.57
C GLN A 180 15.08 8.52 -3.78
N THR A 181 15.19 9.24 -2.69
CA THR A 181 15.50 10.67 -2.68
C THR A 181 16.16 11.04 -1.36
N VAL A 182 16.73 12.24 -1.33
CA VAL A 182 17.24 12.84 -0.08
C VAL A 182 16.22 13.89 0.35
N LEU A 183 15.87 13.87 1.63
CA LEU A 183 15.05 14.89 2.27
C LEU A 183 15.95 15.74 3.16
N GLU A 184 15.91 17.05 2.92
CA GLU A 184 16.59 18.03 3.77
C GLU A 184 15.73 18.36 5.01
N VAL A 185 16.34 19.02 5.99
CA VAL A 185 15.62 19.47 7.20
C VAL A 185 14.43 20.35 6.80
N GLY A 186 13.25 20.03 7.34
CA GLY A 186 11.99 20.73 7.03
C GLY A 186 11.18 20.12 5.89
N GLU A 187 11.79 19.28 5.05
CA GLU A 187 11.09 18.60 3.95
C GLU A 187 10.30 17.40 4.46
N ALA A 188 9.31 16.96 3.68
CA ALA A 188 8.42 15.87 4.09
C ALA A 188 8.21 14.84 2.99
N VAL A 189 8.05 13.56 3.39
CA VAL A 189 7.49 12.52 2.54
C VAL A 189 6.00 12.34 2.83
N ILE A 190 5.21 12.20 1.78
CA ILE A 190 3.76 11.99 1.83
C ILE A 190 3.47 10.68 1.11
N VAL A 191 2.92 9.70 1.82
CA VAL A 191 2.53 8.42 1.27
C VAL A 191 1.01 8.32 1.24
N THR A 192 0.45 8.23 0.04
CA THR A 192 -0.96 7.94 -0.21
C THR A 192 -1.07 6.49 -0.65
N THR A 193 -1.70 5.63 0.16
CA THR A 193 -1.74 4.20 -0.15
C THR A 193 -2.76 3.88 -1.26
N PRO A 194 -2.46 2.93 -2.16
CA PRO A 194 -3.46 2.39 -3.07
C PRO A 194 -4.56 1.67 -2.29
N THR A 195 -5.77 1.62 -2.81
CA THR A 195 -6.93 1.02 -2.11
C THR A 195 -7.44 -0.21 -2.85
N ALA A 196 -8.05 -1.12 -2.10
CA ALA A 196 -8.59 -2.35 -2.67
C ALA A 196 -9.83 -2.10 -3.54
N GLY A 197 -10.14 -3.03 -4.43
CA GLY A 197 -11.36 -2.98 -5.25
C GLY A 197 -12.63 -3.36 -4.48
N GLY A 198 -13.79 -2.97 -4.97
CA GLY A 198 -15.10 -3.39 -4.45
C GLY A 198 -15.52 -4.77 -4.95
N TYR A 199 -16.62 -5.29 -4.38
CA TYR A 199 -17.22 -6.56 -4.79
C TYR A 199 -18.70 -6.40 -5.15
N ARG A 200 -19.06 -6.95 -6.32
CA ARG A 200 -20.37 -6.90 -6.99
C ARG A 200 -20.86 -5.51 -7.38
N SER A 201 -21.64 -5.45 -8.45
CA SER A 201 -22.28 -4.21 -8.90
C SER A 201 -23.32 -3.69 -7.89
N ASN A 202 -23.38 -2.37 -7.73
CA ASN A 202 -24.46 -1.68 -6.99
C ASN A 202 -25.76 -1.56 -7.80
N VAL A 203 -25.68 -1.78 -9.11
CA VAL A 203 -26.85 -1.77 -9.99
C VAL A 203 -27.56 -3.11 -9.82
N ALA A 204 -28.83 -3.07 -9.42
CA ALA A 204 -29.71 -4.23 -9.49
C ALA A 204 -29.64 -4.75 -10.93
N ALA A 205 -29.29 -6.02 -11.12
CA ALA A 205 -29.42 -6.65 -12.42
C ALA A 205 -30.88 -6.51 -12.85
N ASN A 206 -31.16 -5.63 -13.81
CA ASN A 206 -32.45 -5.59 -14.48
C ASN A 206 -32.53 -6.91 -15.27
N LEU A 207 -33.10 -7.93 -14.63
CA LEU A 207 -33.59 -9.15 -15.25
C LEU A 207 -35.07 -8.96 -15.58
#